data_AF-A0A368EEY1-F1
#
_entry.id   AF-A0A368EEY1-F1
#
_cell.length_a   1.000
_cell.length_b   1.000
_cell.length_c   1.000
_cell.angle_alpha   90.00
_cell.angle_beta   90.00
_cell.angle_gamma   90.00
#
_symmetry.space_group_name_H-M   'P 1'
#
loop_
_entity.id
_entity.type
_entity.pdbx_description
1 polymer ?
#
loop_
_entity_poly.entity_id
_entity_poly.type
_entity_poly.pdbx_seq_one_letter_code
_entity_poly.pdbx_strand_id
1 'polypeptide(L)'
;MKFPWAILSILSMSALVLGLLLGIKSIRITETEIIDFYADDFVRKMNKKGVSIDRSACYAKVSESFWERMIVVCDINASSFLEYPVGVWGQLLVEAPIIGLREGI
;
A
#
# COMPACT_ATOMS: atom_id res chain seq x y z
N MET A 1 -11.20 20.17 43.86
CA MET A 1 -9.88 19.61 43.48
C MET A 1 -10.07 18.81 42.21
N LYS A 2 -9.49 19.25 41.08
CA LYS A 2 -9.62 18.57 39.78
C LYS A 2 -8.80 17.28 39.82
N PHE A 3 -9.46 16.13 39.81
CA PHE A 3 -8.88 14.78 39.91
C PHE A 3 -7.84 14.53 38.81
N PRO A 4 -6.54 14.73 39.08
CA PRO A 4 -5.51 14.53 38.05
C PRO A 4 -5.38 13.05 37.69
N TRP A 5 -5.74 12.18 38.64
CA TRP A 5 -5.82 10.72 38.48
C TRP A 5 -6.89 10.25 37.49
N ALA A 6 -8.03 10.94 37.41
CA ALA A 6 -9.07 10.59 36.44
C ALA A 6 -8.62 10.87 35.01
N ILE A 7 -7.96 12.01 34.79
CA ILE A 7 -7.41 12.39 33.48
C ILE A 7 -6.29 11.43 33.07
N LEU A 8 -5.39 11.07 34.00
CA LEU A 8 -4.31 10.11 33.74
C LEU A 8 -4.86 8.73 33.36
N SER A 9 -5.90 8.27 34.05
CA SER A 9 -6.55 6.98 33.76
C SER A 9 -7.20 6.96 32.38
N ILE A 10 -7.91 8.04 32.01
CA ILE A 10 -8.53 8.17 30.68
C ILE A 10 -7.46 8.18 29.57
N LEU A 11 -6.36 8.93 29.76
CA LEU A 11 -5.24 8.96 28.80
C LEU A 11 -4.54 7.61 28.66
N SER A 12 -4.34 6.89 29.77
CA SER A 12 -3.74 5.56 29.75
C SER A 12 -4.62 4.55 29.01
N MET A 13 -5.93 4.58 29.25
CA MET A 13 -6.88 3.70 28.58
C MET A 13 -6.99 4.02 27.09
N SER A 14 -7.01 5.29 26.71
CA SER A 14 -7.04 5.67 25.29
C SER A 14 -5.77 5.25 24.57
N ALA A 15 -4.59 5.41 25.19
CA ALA A 15 -3.33 4.95 24.63
C ALA A 15 -3.30 3.43 24.42
N LEU A 16 -3.82 2.64 25.37
CA LEU A 16 -3.92 1.18 25.24
C LEU A 16 -4.85 0.76 24.10
N VAL A 17 -6.03 1.39 24.01
CA VAL A 17 -7.00 1.10 22.95
C VAL A 17 -6.42 1.46 21.57
N LEU A 18 -5.77 2.62 21.46
CA LEU A 18 -5.11 3.04 20.22
C LEU A 18 -3.96 2.10 19.86
N GLY A 19 -3.14 1.70 20.82
CA GLY A 19 -2.06 0.73 20.62
C GLY A 19 -2.58 -0.63 20.12
N LEU A 20 -3.67 -1.13 20.69
CA LEU A 20 -4.33 -2.38 20.25
C LEU A 20 -4.90 -2.26 18.84
N LEU A 21 -5.62 -1.17 18.53
CA LEU A 21 -6.20 -0.95 17.20
C LEU A 21 -5.12 -0.81 16.13
N LEU A 22 -4.05 -0.07 16.42
CA LEU A 22 -2.91 0.09 15.52
C LEU A 22 -2.14 -1.23 15.35
N GLY A 23 -1.95 -1.99 16.41
CA GLY A 23 -1.32 -3.32 16.36
C GLY A 23 -2.12 -4.31 15.50
N ILE A 24 -3.45 -4.37 15.69
CA ILE A 24 -4.34 -5.23 14.88
C ILE A 24 -4.30 -4.83 13.41
N LYS A 25 -4.33 -3.52 13.10
CA LYS A 25 -4.26 -3.03 11.72
C LYS A 25 -2.89 -3.32 11.08
N SER A 26 -1.81 -3.17 11.84
CA SER A 26 -0.46 -3.49 11.38
C SER A 26 -0.27 -4.97 11.06
N ILE A 27 -0.87 -5.87 11.84
CA ILE A 27 -0.81 -7.32 11.59
C ILE A 27 -1.63 -7.70 10.36
N ARG A 28 -2.75 -7.01 10.13
CA ARG A 28 -3.65 -7.34 9.01
C ARG A 28 -3.13 -6.85 7.66
N ILE A 29 -2.37 -5.77 7.58
CA ILE A 29 -1.76 -5.33 6.32
C ILE A 29 -0.64 -6.30 5.96
N THR A 30 -1.01 -7.41 5.34
CA THR A 30 -0.09 -8.38 4.76
C THR A 30 0.38 -7.86 3.40
N GLU A 31 1.59 -8.26 2.99
CA GLU A 31 2.15 -7.85 1.70
C GLU A 31 1.24 -8.28 0.54
N THR A 32 0.61 -9.45 0.65
CA THR A 32 -0.37 -9.97 -0.31
C THR A 32 -1.59 -9.07 -0.42
N GLU A 33 -2.19 -8.64 0.70
CA GLU A 33 -3.35 -7.74 0.67
C GLU A 33 -3.01 -6.40 0.01
N ILE A 34 -1.80 -5.89 0.21
CA ILE A 34 -1.37 -4.65 -0.45
C ILE A 34 -1.23 -4.86 -1.96
N ILE A 35 -0.60 -5.96 -2.38
CA ILE A 35 -0.45 -6.29 -3.81
C ILE A 35 -1.81 -6.42 -4.47
N ASP A 36 -2.72 -7.19 -3.87
CA ASP A 36 -4.07 -7.40 -4.38
C ASP A 36 -4.84 -6.09 -4.49
N PHE A 37 -4.70 -5.19 -3.52
CA PHE A 37 -5.34 -3.88 -3.56
C PHE A 37 -4.89 -3.03 -4.76
N TYR A 38 -3.56 -2.96 -5.01
CA TYR A 38 -3.03 -2.19 -6.14
C TYR A 38 -3.26 -2.89 -7.49
N ALA A 39 -3.25 -4.23 -7.53
CA ALA A 39 -3.63 -4.99 -8.71
C ALA A 39 -5.10 -4.76 -9.09
N ASP A 40 -6.00 -4.69 -8.11
CA ASP A 40 -7.43 -4.40 -8.33
C ASP A 40 -7.66 -2.99 -8.84
N ASP A 41 -6.95 -2.01 -8.27
CA ASP A 41 -6.99 -0.64 -8.77
C ASP A 41 -6.48 -0.54 -10.21
N PHE A 42 -5.40 -1.26 -10.52
CA PHE A 42 -4.84 -1.34 -11.87
C PHE A 42 -5.84 -1.94 -12.87
N VAL A 43 -6.35 -3.14 -12.61
CA VAL A 43 -7.33 -3.82 -13.48
C VAL A 43 -8.57 -2.94 -13.69
N ARG A 44 -9.06 -2.29 -12.64
CA ARG A 44 -10.18 -1.34 -12.73
C ARG A 44 -9.86 -0.15 -13.62
N LYS A 45 -8.66 0.44 -13.51
CA LYS A 45 -8.21 1.56 -14.36
C LYS A 45 -8.06 1.14 -15.82
N MET A 46 -7.53 -0.06 -16.08
CA MET A 46 -7.33 -0.58 -17.44
C MET A 46 -8.65 -0.95 -18.11
N ASN A 47 -9.56 -1.61 -17.38
CA ASN A 47 -10.91 -1.89 -17.89
C ASN A 47 -11.68 -0.61 -18.25
N LYS A 48 -11.54 0.46 -17.46
CA LYS A 48 -12.12 1.78 -17.81
C LYS A 48 -11.52 2.38 -19.10
N LYS A 49 -10.28 2.04 -19.43
CA LYS A 49 -9.61 2.43 -20.68
C LYS A 49 -9.90 1.46 -21.84
N GLY A 50 -10.74 0.44 -21.62
CA GLY A 50 -11.08 -0.57 -22.64
C GLY A 50 -10.02 -1.66 -22.81
N VAL A 51 -9.05 -1.76 -21.90
CA VAL A 51 -7.98 -2.78 -21.95
C VAL A 51 -8.30 -3.87 -20.93
N SER A 52 -8.50 -5.11 -21.41
CA SER A 52 -8.71 -6.27 -20.54
C SER A 52 -7.36 -6.81 -20.08
N ILE A 53 -7.07 -6.65 -18.79
CA ILE A 53 -5.85 -7.15 -18.13
C ILE A 53 -6.26 -7.89 -16.86
N ASP A 54 -5.50 -8.94 -16.55
CA ASP A 54 -5.67 -9.74 -15.34
C ASP A 54 -4.73 -9.29 -14.21
N ARG A 55 -5.10 -9.60 -12.97
CA ARG A 55 -4.31 -9.29 -11.76
C ARG A 55 -2.93 -9.97 -11.80
N SER A 56 -2.79 -11.10 -12.50
CA SER A 56 -1.52 -11.82 -12.66
C SER A 56 -0.43 -11.01 -13.41
N ALA A 57 -0.78 -9.89 -14.05
CA ALA A 57 0.19 -8.98 -14.64
C ALA A 57 0.94 -8.13 -13.60
N CYS A 58 0.54 -8.19 -12.32
CA CYS A 58 1.17 -7.45 -11.24
C CYS A 58 2.07 -8.34 -10.38
N TYR A 59 3.24 -7.83 -10.01
CA TYR A 59 4.18 -8.48 -9.09
C TYR A 59 4.81 -7.44 -8.15
N ALA A 60 5.27 -7.89 -6.98
CA ALA A 60 5.98 -7.03 -6.04
C ALA A 60 7.50 -7.17 -6.21
N LYS A 61 8.19 -6.03 -6.17
CA LYS A 61 9.63 -5.93 -6.08
C LYS A 61 10.01 -5.35 -4.71
N VAL A 62 11.02 -5.93 -4.07
CA VAL A 62 11.58 -5.38 -2.83
C VAL A 62 12.27 -4.06 -3.14
N SER A 63 11.97 -3.02 -2.36
CA SER A 63 12.70 -1.76 -2.44
C SER A 63 13.86 -1.73 -1.46
N GLU A 64 14.93 -1.02 -1.84
CA GLU A 64 16.08 -0.77 -0.97
C GLU A 64 15.93 0.52 -0.15
N SER A 65 14.87 1.31 -0.41
CA SER A 65 14.65 2.59 0.26
C SER A 65 14.00 2.44 1.63
N PHE A 66 14.51 3.15 2.65
CA PHE A 66 14.02 3.04 4.03
C PHE A 66 12.52 3.39 4.21
N TRP A 67 12.00 4.31 3.41
CA TRP A 67 10.60 4.74 3.45
C TRP A 67 9.69 3.93 2.53
N GLU A 68 10.26 3.13 1.64
CA GLU A 68 9.57 2.33 0.64
C GLU A 68 9.71 0.86 0.99
N ARG A 69 8.59 0.22 1.31
CA ARG A 69 8.60 -1.19 1.69
C ARG A 69 8.75 -2.09 0.47
N MET A 70 8.02 -1.75 -0.59
CA MET A 70 8.00 -2.51 -1.83
C MET A 70 7.46 -1.65 -2.97
N ILE A 71 7.74 -2.08 -4.20
CA ILE A 71 7.18 -1.49 -5.41
C ILE A 71 6.29 -2.56 -6.04
N VAL A 72 4.99 -2.29 -6.18
CA VAL A 72 4.12 -3.15 -7.00
C VAL A 72 4.25 -2.71 -8.44
N VAL A 73 4.71 -3.61 -9.29
CA VAL A 73 4.88 -3.37 -10.73
C VAL A 73 3.78 -4.13 -11.45
N CYS A 74 2.99 -3.42 -12.26
CA CYS A 74 1.92 -3.98 -13.08
C CYS A 74 2.24 -3.79 -14.57
N ASP A 75 2.48 -4.88 -15.28
CA ASP A 75 2.76 -4.82 -16.71
C ASP A 75 1.46 -4.48 -17.47
N ILE A 76 1.52 -3.42 -18.29
CA ILE A 76 0.43 -3.03 -19.18
C ILE A 76 0.53 -3.87 -20.45
N ASN A 77 1.70 -3.80 -21.08
CA ASN A 77 2.06 -4.49 -22.32
C ASN A 77 3.51 -4.98 -22.18
N ALA A 78 4.03 -5.72 -23.17
CA ALA A 78 5.44 -6.14 -23.20
C ALA A 78 6.43 -4.96 -23.13
N SER A 79 6.02 -3.75 -23.51
CA SER A 79 6.84 -2.54 -23.59
C SER A 79 6.58 -1.51 -22.48
N SER A 80 5.53 -1.65 -21.68
CA SER A 80 5.14 -0.63 -20.70
C SER A 80 4.56 -1.23 -19.43
N PHE A 81 4.85 -0.58 -18.30
CA PHE A 81 4.41 -1.00 -16.98
C PHE A 81 4.10 0.20 -16.09
N LEU A 82 3.34 -0.04 -15.03
CA LEU A 82 3.07 0.92 -13.96
C LEU A 82 3.76 0.48 -12.69
N GLU A 83 4.42 1.41 -12.01
CA GLU A 83 5.01 1.21 -10.70
C GLU A 83 4.19 1.93 -9.64
N TYR A 84 3.89 1.21 -8.58
CA TYR A 84 3.21 1.69 -7.39
C TYR A 84 4.21 1.58 -6.23
N PRO A 85 4.99 2.63 -5.93
CA PRO A 85 5.88 2.63 -4.79
C PRO A 85 5.05 2.69 -3.50
N VAL A 86 5.15 1.63 -2.70
CA VAL A 86 4.37 1.41 -1.49
C VAL A 86 5.25 1.67 -0.28
N GLY A 87 4.79 2.57 0.58
CA GLY A 87 5.43 2.88 1.85
C GLY A 87 5.20 1.82 2.93
N VAL A 88 5.84 2.03 4.08
CA VAL A 88 5.85 1.09 5.22
C VAL A 88 4.44 0.70 5.72
N TRP A 89 3.44 1.56 5.52
CA TRP A 89 2.06 1.33 5.96
C TRP A 89 1.10 0.91 4.83
N GLY A 90 1.63 0.51 3.66
CA GLY A 90 0.81 0.14 2.50
C GLY A 90 0.31 1.34 1.68
N GLN A 91 0.68 2.57 2.06
CA GLN A 91 0.29 3.79 1.34
C GLN A 91 1.14 4.00 0.09
N LEU A 92 0.55 4.60 -0.95
CA LEU A 92 1.32 5.04 -2.12
C LEU A 92 2.22 6.22 -1.70
N LEU A 93 3.51 6.18 -2.05
CA LEU A 93 4.47 7.25 -1.73
C LEU A 93 4.43 8.43 -2.70
N VAL A 94 3.78 8.24 -3.84
CA VAL A 94 3.64 9.22 -4.93
C VAL A 94 2.17 9.55 -5.15
N GLU A 95 1.89 10.66 -5.83
CA GLU A 95 0.51 11.09 -6.12
C GLU A 95 -0.19 10.18 -7.16
N ALA A 96 0.59 9.61 -8.08
CA ALA A 96 0.11 8.71 -9.13
C ALA A 96 1.16 7.64 -9.44
N PRO A 97 0.75 6.43 -9.89
CA PRO A 97 1.68 5.39 -10.29
C PRO A 97 2.60 5.88 -11.42
N ILE A 98 3.86 5.52 -11.32
CA ILE A 98 4.90 5.92 -12.27
C ILE A 98 4.77 5.04 -13.51
N ILE A 99 4.77 5.65 -14.70
CA ILE A 99 4.75 4.91 -15.96
C ILE A 99 6.19 4.63 -16.38
N GLY A 100 6.54 3.36 -16.46
CA GLY A 100 7.81 2.88 -16.99
C GLY A 100 7.65 2.35 -18.42
N LEU A 101 8.69 2.54 -19.23
CA LEU A 101 8.86 1.86 -20.51
C LEU A 101 9.94 0.81 -20.33
N ARG A 102 9.66 -0.42 -20.76
CA ARG A 102 10.66 -1.48 -20.82
C ARG A 102 11.47 -1.24 -22.10
N GLU A 103 12.73 -0.81 -21.95
CA GLU A 103 13.62 -0.73 -23.12
C GLU A 103 13.69 -2.11 -23.76
N GLY A 104 13.32 -2.18 -25.03
CA GLY A 104 13.27 -3.42 -25.79
C GLY A 104 14.66 -4.03 -25.93
N ILE A 105 14.71 -5.35 -25.82
CA ILE A 105 15.81 -6.19 -26.31
C ILE A 105 15.84 -6.09 -27.84
#